data_AF-A0A6M4NMT6-F1
#
_entry.id   AF-A0A6M4NMT6-F1
#
_cell.length_a   1.000
_cell.length_b   1.000
_cell.length_c   1.000
_cell.angle_alpha   90.00
_cell.angle_beta   90.00
_cell.angle_gamma   90.00
#
_symmetry.space_group_name_H-M   'P 1'
#
loop_
_entity.id
_entity.type
_entity.pdbx_description
1 polymer ?
#
loop_
_entity_poly.entity_id
_entity_poly.type
_entity_poly.pdbx_seq_one_letter_code
_entity_poly.pdbx_strand_id
1 'polypeptide(L)'
;MFAFYFLLTVYTICICLLIWIWTIIIKLYINKHYRECPPYVPSFGAEKKIIIARVREILKKSTQPLTILDPGCGCGSLIVKLAKEFPQHHFIGVEWSKFAAAIAGLKTRKLKNTQILCQDMFDYDFGQADIIVCFLMDTLMEKFGKKIAYDHKKTQIIFSNTFAIPNFPLFEEIKTGKNFFFKNIYIYKLD
;
A
#
# COMPACT_ATOMS: atom_id res chain seq x y z
N MET A 1 -32.42 -13.76 -39.99
CA MET A 1 -31.24 -14.65 -40.08
C MET A 1 -29.94 -13.93 -39.73
N PHE A 2 -29.61 -12.80 -40.37
CA PHE A 2 -28.39 -12.01 -40.06
C PHE A 2 -28.29 -11.56 -38.59
N ALA A 3 -29.35 -11.01 -38.01
CA ALA A 3 -29.37 -10.55 -36.62
C ALA A 3 -29.11 -11.68 -35.60
N PHE A 4 -29.59 -12.90 -35.90
CA PHE A 4 -29.37 -14.06 -35.03
C PHE A 4 -27.90 -14.48 -35.01
N TYR A 5 -27.26 -14.57 -36.18
CA TYR A 5 -25.83 -14.88 -36.27
C TYR A 5 -24.94 -13.80 -35.65
N PHE A 6 -25.32 -12.52 -35.80
CA PHE A 6 -24.62 -11.41 -35.15
C PHE A 6 -24.68 -11.53 -33.61
N LEU A 7 -25.87 -11.75 -33.04
CA LEU A 7 -26.03 -11.93 -31.59
C LEU A 7 -25.29 -13.15 -31.06
N LEU A 8 -25.34 -14.27 -31.78
CA LEU A 8 -24.61 -15.49 -31.43
C LEU A 8 -23.08 -15.28 -31.41
N THR A 9 -22.57 -14.50 -32.36
CA THR A 9 -21.14 -14.16 -32.45
C THR A 9 -20.71 -13.30 -31.26
N VAL A 10 -21.47 -12.23 -30.95
CA VAL A 10 -21.21 -11.37 -29.79
C VAL A 10 -21.25 -12.17 -28.49
N TYR A 11 -22.25 -13.04 -28.33
CA TYR A 11 -22.38 -13.90 -27.16
C TYR A 11 -21.16 -14.83 -26.98
N THR A 12 -20.71 -15.45 -28.08
CA THR A 12 -19.54 -16.34 -28.06
C THR A 12 -18.27 -15.58 -27.68
N ILE A 13 -18.06 -14.37 -28.22
CA ILE A 13 -16.93 -13.51 -27.86
C ILE A 13 -16.97 -13.17 -26.36
N CYS A 14 -18.14 -12.79 -25.82
CA CYS A 14 -18.29 -12.49 -24.40
C CYS A 14 -17.96 -13.70 -23.51
N ILE A 15 -18.38 -14.91 -23.88
CA ILE A 15 -18.02 -16.14 -23.14
C ILE A 15 -16.51 -16.38 -23.20
N CYS A 16 -15.89 -16.28 -24.37
CA CYS A 16 -14.45 -16.47 -24.53
C CYS A 16 -13.66 -15.45 -23.69
N LEU A 17 -14.08 -14.18 -23.66
CA LEU A 17 -13.49 -13.15 -22.80
C LEU A 17 -13.67 -13.47 -21.32
N LEU A 18 -14.85 -13.94 -20.91
CA LEU A 18 -15.12 -14.31 -19.53
C LEU A 18 -14.23 -15.48 -19.09
N ILE A 19 -14.12 -16.54 -19.91
CA ILE A 19 -13.23 -17.69 -19.64
C ILE A 19 -11.79 -17.21 -19.55
N TRP A 20 -11.33 -16.36 -20.48
CA TRP A 20 -9.98 -15.82 -20.47
C TRP A 20 -9.68 -15.05 -19.17
N ILE A 21 -10.59 -14.19 -18.73
CA ILE A 21 -10.49 -13.47 -17.44
C ILE A 21 -10.37 -14.47 -16.27
N TRP A 22 -11.22 -15.50 -16.23
CA TRP A 22 -11.17 -16.52 -15.17
C TRP A 22 -9.86 -17.30 -15.17
N THR A 23 -9.32 -17.66 -16.35
CA THR A 23 -8.01 -18.34 -16.42
C THR A 23 -6.88 -17.47 -15.87
N ILE A 24 -6.92 -16.15 -16.09
CA ILE A 24 -5.97 -15.21 -15.49
C ILE A 24 -6.13 -15.20 -13.97
N ILE A 25 -7.34 -15.06 -13.46
CA ILE A 25 -7.62 -15.08 -12.00
C ILE A 25 -7.11 -16.38 -11.35
N ILE A 26 -7.38 -17.53 -11.97
CA ILE A 26 -6.93 -18.84 -11.47
C ILE A 26 -5.39 -18.93 -11.49
N LYS A 27 -4.73 -18.50 -12.58
CA LYS A 27 -3.25 -18.46 -12.65
C LYS A 27 -2.66 -17.54 -11.58
N LEU A 28 -3.29 -16.40 -11.30
CA LEU A 28 -2.91 -15.50 -10.20
C LEU A 28 -3.07 -16.17 -8.83
N TYR A 29 -4.14 -16.93 -8.62
CA TYR A 29 -4.40 -17.59 -7.34
C TYR A 29 -3.50 -18.79 -7.06
N ILE A 30 -3.19 -19.59 -8.09
CA ILE A 30 -2.37 -20.81 -7.98
C ILE A 30 -0.87 -20.49 -7.91
N ASN A 31 -0.39 -19.48 -8.65
CA ASN A 31 1.03 -19.18 -8.65
C ASN A 31 1.44 -18.55 -7.31
N LYS A 32 2.27 -19.30 -6.57
CA LYS A 32 2.81 -18.87 -5.28
C LYS A 32 3.60 -17.55 -5.38
N HIS A 33 4.22 -17.28 -6.53
CA HIS A 33 4.94 -16.04 -6.80
C HIS A 33 4.01 -14.81 -6.90
N TYR A 34 2.76 -14.99 -7.36
CA TYR A 34 1.74 -13.94 -7.31
C TYR A 34 1.17 -13.72 -5.90
N ARG A 35 1.34 -14.67 -4.97
CA ARG A 35 1.01 -14.45 -3.54
C ARG A 35 2.07 -13.63 -2.82
N GLU A 36 3.30 -13.64 -3.35
CA GLU A 36 4.39 -12.77 -2.92
C GLU A 36 4.24 -11.36 -3.52
N CYS A 37 3.62 -11.25 -4.70
CA CYS A 37 3.34 -10.01 -5.42
C CYS A 37 1.84 -9.71 -5.46
N PRO A 38 1.25 -9.22 -4.36
CA PRO A 38 -0.18 -8.99 -4.28
C PRO A 38 -0.66 -8.01 -5.37
N PRO A 39 -1.90 -8.18 -5.88
CA PRO A 39 -2.45 -7.26 -6.87
C PRO A 39 -2.51 -5.84 -6.29
N TYR A 40 -2.27 -4.84 -7.14
CA TYR A 40 -2.39 -3.44 -6.73
C TYR A 40 -3.85 -3.12 -6.35
N VAL A 41 -4.07 -2.89 -5.06
CA VAL A 41 -5.34 -2.39 -4.53
C VAL A 41 -5.06 -1.03 -3.90
N PRO A 42 -5.56 0.08 -4.48
CA PRO A 42 -5.34 1.39 -3.91
C PRO A 42 -6.01 1.49 -2.53
N SER A 43 -5.38 2.19 -1.58
CA SER A 43 -6.10 2.63 -0.39
C SER A 43 -7.16 3.66 -0.77
N PHE A 44 -8.37 3.52 -0.23
CA PHE A 44 -9.47 4.46 -0.36
C PHE A 44 -10.28 4.53 0.94
N GLY A 45 -11.38 5.27 0.96
CA GLY A 45 -12.31 5.25 2.10
C GLY A 45 -11.91 6.11 3.29
N ALA A 46 -12.51 5.80 4.44
CA ALA A 46 -12.35 6.54 5.69
C ALA A 46 -10.97 6.27 6.32
N GLU A 47 -10.48 5.05 6.18
CA GLU A 47 -9.22 4.54 6.71
C GLU A 47 -8.06 5.41 6.25
N LYS A 48 -7.97 5.59 4.93
CA LYS A 48 -6.95 6.45 4.31
C LYS A 48 -7.05 7.89 4.79
N LYS A 49 -8.26 8.44 4.93
CA LYS A 49 -8.46 9.83 5.38
C LYS A 49 -7.99 10.01 6.82
N ILE A 50 -8.32 9.05 7.70
CA ILE A 50 -7.90 9.06 9.10
C ILE A 50 -6.39 8.92 9.22
N ILE A 51 -5.77 7.95 8.52
CA ILE A 51 -4.31 7.78 8.52
C ILE A 51 -3.62 9.08 8.06
N ILE A 52 -4.04 9.66 6.93
CA ILE A 52 -3.49 10.92 6.43
C ILE A 52 -3.65 12.04 7.48
N ALA A 53 -4.80 12.13 8.15
CA ALA A 53 -5.01 13.13 9.19
C ALA A 53 -4.10 12.90 10.40
N ARG A 54 -3.93 11.66 10.87
CA ARG A 54 -3.05 11.33 12.00
C ARG A 54 -1.59 11.62 11.68
N VAL A 55 -1.12 11.19 10.51
CA VAL A 55 0.25 11.50 10.06
C VAL A 55 0.45 13.00 9.95
N ARG A 56 -0.50 13.73 9.33
CA ARG A 56 -0.46 15.19 9.21
C ARG A 56 -0.31 15.89 10.56
N GLU A 57 -1.01 15.44 11.60
CA GLU A 57 -0.90 16.03 12.94
C GLU A 57 0.46 15.76 13.60
N ILE A 58 1.08 14.61 13.34
CA ILE A 58 2.45 14.32 13.79
C ILE A 58 3.44 15.23 13.06
N LEU A 59 3.33 15.33 11.74
CA LEU A 59 4.22 16.14 10.90
C LEU A 59 4.18 17.63 11.28
N LYS A 60 2.98 18.19 11.50
CA LYS A 60 2.83 19.60 11.93
C LYS A 60 3.50 19.91 13.27
N LYS A 61 3.53 18.93 14.20
CA LYS A 61 4.08 19.12 15.55
C LYS A 61 5.58 18.83 15.61
N SER A 62 6.13 18.17 14.60
CA SER A 62 7.56 17.84 14.58
C SER A 62 8.41 19.09 14.40
N THR A 63 9.38 19.27 15.27
CA THR A 63 10.40 20.34 15.15
C THR A 63 11.57 19.94 14.25
N GLN A 64 11.66 18.65 13.88
CA GLN A 64 12.72 18.09 13.04
C GLN A 64 12.13 17.43 11.78
N PRO A 65 12.90 17.35 10.68
CA PRO A 65 12.51 16.56 9.52
C PRO A 65 12.30 15.09 9.88
N LEU A 66 11.12 14.56 9.55
CA LEU A 66 10.81 13.14 9.67
C LEU A 66 10.89 12.46 8.31
N THR A 67 11.16 11.15 8.32
CA THR A 67 11.14 10.27 7.16
C THR A 67 9.92 9.36 7.21
N ILE A 68 9.11 9.41 6.16
CA ILE A 68 7.86 8.66 6.03
C ILE A 68 8.06 7.60 4.94
N LEU A 69 7.79 6.34 5.26
CA LEU A 69 7.87 5.22 4.33
C LEU A 69 6.48 4.65 4.02
N ASP A 70 6.22 4.39 2.74
CA ASP A 70 5.08 3.63 2.22
C ASP A 70 5.61 2.39 1.47
N PRO A 71 5.72 1.22 2.14
CA PRO A 71 6.24 -0.01 1.57
C PRO A 71 5.11 -0.73 0.83
N GLY A 72 4.92 -0.42 -0.45
CA GLY A 72 3.74 -0.76 -1.25
C GLY A 72 2.98 0.48 -1.72
N CYS A 73 3.69 1.55 -2.09
CA CYS A 73 3.09 2.85 -2.33
C CYS A 73 2.18 2.92 -3.58
N GLY A 74 2.24 1.90 -4.45
CA GLY A 74 1.50 1.84 -5.68
C GLY A 74 1.72 3.07 -6.54
N CYS A 75 0.63 3.69 -7.01
CA CYS A 75 0.70 4.93 -7.81
C CYS A 75 0.95 6.21 -6.96
N GLY A 76 1.47 6.08 -5.74
CA GLY A 76 1.95 7.17 -4.88
C GLY A 76 0.87 8.04 -4.24
N SER A 77 -0.37 7.57 -4.14
CA SER A 77 -1.52 8.43 -3.79
C SER A 77 -1.46 9.05 -2.40
N LEU A 78 -0.83 8.37 -1.43
CA LEU A 78 -0.61 8.88 -0.07
C LEU A 78 0.60 9.82 -0.03
N ILE A 79 1.75 9.34 -0.51
CA ILE A 79 3.00 10.10 -0.60
C ILE A 79 2.83 11.42 -1.31
N VAL A 80 2.24 11.44 -2.51
CA VAL A 80 2.07 12.67 -3.33
C VAL A 80 1.28 13.73 -2.57
N LYS A 81 0.29 13.32 -1.78
CA LYS A 81 -0.55 14.26 -1.03
C LYS A 81 0.21 14.87 0.15
N LEU A 82 0.87 14.04 0.96
CA LEU A 82 1.60 14.51 2.13
C LEU A 82 2.88 15.28 1.74
N ALA A 83 3.62 14.80 0.75
CA ALA A 83 4.87 15.43 0.31
C ALA A 83 4.68 16.85 -0.24
N LYS A 84 3.55 17.13 -0.90
CA LYS A 84 3.19 18.48 -1.35
C LYS A 84 2.88 19.44 -0.21
N GLU A 85 2.29 18.92 0.86
CA GLU A 85 1.87 19.73 2.01
C GLU A 85 3.01 19.96 3.00
N PHE A 86 3.95 19.03 3.07
CA PHE A 86 5.05 19.02 4.02
C PHE A 86 6.42 18.93 3.32
N PRO A 87 6.86 20.00 2.63
CA PRO A 87 8.12 20.01 1.88
C PRO A 87 9.37 19.82 2.77
N GLN A 88 9.26 20.05 4.08
CA GLN A 88 10.34 19.90 5.07
C GLN A 88 10.57 18.46 5.56
N HIS A 89 9.68 17.52 5.21
CA HIS A 89 9.78 16.11 5.58
C HIS A 89 10.10 15.26 4.35
N HIS A 90 10.70 14.09 4.57
CA HIS A 90 11.13 13.19 3.50
C HIS A 90 10.13 12.05 3.33
N PHE A 91 9.81 11.72 2.08
CA PHE A 91 8.83 10.68 1.75
C PHE A 91 9.45 9.64 0.84
N ILE A 92 9.32 8.37 1.21
CA ILE A 92 9.92 7.25 0.51
C ILE A 92 8.81 6.27 0.16
N GLY A 93 8.63 6.02 -1.13
CA GLY A 93 7.69 5.02 -1.63
C GLY A 93 8.44 3.87 -2.23
N VAL A 94 8.20 2.66 -1.74
CA VAL A 94 8.74 1.44 -2.34
C VAL A 94 7.61 0.71 -3.04
N GLU A 95 7.80 0.30 -4.28
CA GLU A 95 6.78 -0.39 -5.06
C GLU A 95 7.42 -1.42 -6.01
N TRP A 96 6.99 -2.67 -5.91
CA TRP A 96 7.51 -3.75 -6.75
C TRP A 96 7.06 -3.62 -8.22
N SER A 97 5.83 -3.15 -8.46
CA SER A 97 5.29 -2.97 -9.81
C SER A 97 5.97 -1.82 -10.54
N LYS A 98 6.78 -2.14 -11.55
CA LYS A 98 7.41 -1.15 -12.46
C LYS A 98 6.43 -0.12 -12.99
N PHE A 99 5.22 -0.55 -13.36
CA PHE A 99 4.20 0.34 -13.89
C PHE A 99 3.67 1.32 -12.83
N ALA A 100 3.32 0.83 -11.65
CA ALA A 100 2.81 1.68 -10.57
C ALA A 100 3.89 2.64 -10.04
N ALA A 101 5.12 2.13 -9.87
CA ALA A 101 6.29 2.92 -9.50
C ALA A 101 6.60 4.03 -10.53
N ALA A 102 6.51 3.74 -11.83
CA ALA A 102 6.69 4.76 -12.87
C ALA A 102 5.62 5.87 -12.79
N ILE A 103 4.36 5.51 -12.55
CA ILE A 103 3.28 6.48 -12.35
C ILE A 103 3.54 7.32 -11.09
N ALA A 104 3.94 6.70 -9.99
CA ALA A 104 4.28 7.40 -8.75
C ALA A 104 5.44 8.37 -8.99
N GLY A 105 6.53 7.92 -9.61
CA GLY A 105 7.69 8.74 -9.97
C GLY A 105 7.33 9.93 -10.85
N LEU A 106 6.46 9.73 -11.85
CA LEU A 106 5.99 10.84 -12.69
C LEU A 106 5.19 11.88 -11.89
N LYS A 107 4.35 11.45 -10.95
CA LYS A 107 3.56 12.33 -10.07
C LYS A 107 4.42 13.09 -9.06
N THR A 108 5.55 12.50 -8.65
CA THR A 108 6.45 13.06 -7.64
C THR A 108 7.68 13.76 -8.23
N ARG A 109 7.91 13.73 -9.54
CA ARG A 109 9.14 14.25 -10.19
C ARG A 109 9.53 15.70 -9.87
N LYS A 110 8.57 16.54 -9.43
CA LYS A 110 8.81 17.95 -9.06
C LYS A 110 8.97 18.15 -7.55
N LEU A 111 8.77 17.09 -6.75
CA LEU A 111 8.86 17.10 -5.30
C LEU A 111 10.28 16.69 -4.90
N LYS A 112 11.08 17.64 -4.42
CA LYS A 112 12.48 17.41 -4.05
C LYS A 112 12.65 16.55 -2.78
N ASN A 113 11.58 16.42 -2.02
CA ASN A 113 11.52 15.70 -0.75
C ASN A 113 10.93 14.29 -0.88
N THR A 114 10.82 13.76 -2.10
CA THR A 114 10.22 12.45 -2.36
C THR A 114 11.14 11.55 -3.17
N GLN A 115 11.26 10.29 -2.76
CA GLN A 115 11.96 9.24 -3.47
C GLN A 115 11.01 8.07 -3.74
N ILE A 116 10.97 7.59 -4.99
CA ILE A 116 10.23 6.38 -5.36
C ILE A 116 11.24 5.33 -5.79
N LEU A 117 11.18 4.15 -5.16
CA LEU A 117 12.06 3.02 -5.39
C LEU A 117 11.25 1.87 -5.99
N CYS A 118 11.68 1.38 -7.16
CA CYS A 118 11.08 0.21 -7.79
C CYS A 118 11.85 -1.06 -7.43
N GLN A 119 11.46 -1.71 -6.33
CA GLN A 119 12.14 -2.88 -5.76
C GLN A 119 11.21 -3.64 -4.79
N ASP A 120 11.68 -4.77 -4.25
CA ASP A 120 11.01 -5.42 -3.12
C ASP A 120 11.09 -4.51 -1.89
N MET A 121 9.96 -4.32 -1.21
CA MET A 121 9.95 -3.60 0.06
C MET A 121 10.80 -4.31 1.12
N PHE A 122 10.93 -5.64 1.07
CA PHE A 122 11.73 -6.39 2.03
C PHE A 122 13.25 -6.20 1.85
N ASP A 123 13.70 -5.65 0.71
CA ASP A 123 15.10 -5.28 0.48
C ASP A 123 15.42 -3.87 0.99
N TYR A 124 14.40 -3.05 1.28
CA TYR A 124 14.57 -1.72 1.84
C TYR A 124 14.80 -1.77 3.35
N ASP A 125 15.58 -0.82 3.89
CA ASP A 125 15.86 -0.68 5.32
C ASP A 125 14.78 0.17 6.00
N PHE A 126 13.84 -0.49 6.68
CA PHE A 126 12.73 0.14 7.40
C PHE A 126 13.23 0.98 8.58
N GLY A 127 14.44 0.72 9.08
CA GLY A 127 15.10 1.46 10.14
C GLY A 127 15.35 2.94 9.83
N GLN A 128 15.33 3.32 8.54
CA GLN A 128 15.50 4.71 8.11
C GLN A 128 14.25 5.56 8.36
N ALA A 129 13.06 4.95 8.42
CA ALA A 129 11.79 5.65 8.57
C ALA A 129 11.50 5.98 10.03
N ASP A 130 10.90 7.14 10.28
CA ASP A 130 10.30 7.52 11.58
C ASP A 130 8.82 7.12 11.61
N ILE A 131 8.16 7.18 10.45
CA ILE A 131 6.76 6.80 10.28
C ILE A 131 6.65 5.81 9.12
N ILE A 132 6.00 4.68 9.34
CA ILE A 132 5.68 3.71 8.28
C ILE A 132 4.18 3.66 8.11
N VAL A 133 3.69 3.81 6.88
CA VAL A 133 2.28 3.70 6.56
C VAL A 133 2.10 2.58 5.56
N CYS A 134 1.36 1.54 5.92
CA CYS A 134 1.22 0.36 5.09
C CYS A 134 -0.25 -0.05 4.88
N PHE A 135 -0.55 -0.53 3.67
CA PHE A 135 -1.77 -1.23 3.33
C PHE A 135 -1.40 -2.47 2.51
N LEU A 136 -1.08 -3.54 3.22
CA LEU A 136 -0.57 -4.80 2.65
C LEU A 136 -1.64 -5.89 2.66
N MET A 137 -1.33 -7.06 2.09
CA MET A 137 -2.15 -8.26 2.29
C MET A 137 -1.82 -8.94 3.61
N ASP A 138 -2.82 -9.56 4.25
CA ASP A 138 -2.69 -10.34 5.49
C ASP A 138 -1.55 -11.37 5.42
N THR A 139 -1.41 -12.05 4.28
CA THR A 139 -0.37 -13.07 4.03
C THR A 139 1.07 -12.54 4.11
N LEU A 140 1.26 -11.22 4.03
CA LEU A 140 2.58 -10.58 4.14
C LEU A 140 2.85 -10.05 5.55
N MET A 141 1.82 -9.93 6.41
CA MET A 141 1.93 -9.20 7.67
C MET A 141 2.88 -9.87 8.67
N GLU A 142 2.98 -11.20 8.67
CA GLU A 142 3.96 -11.91 9.50
C GLU A 142 5.40 -11.61 9.08
N LYS A 143 5.69 -11.68 7.76
CA LYS A 143 7.02 -11.34 7.22
C LYS A 143 7.34 -9.85 7.43
N PHE A 144 6.33 -8.99 7.27
CA PHE A 144 6.44 -7.55 7.53
C PHE A 144 6.80 -7.28 8.99
N GLY A 145 6.12 -7.91 9.95
CA GLY A 145 6.46 -7.80 11.37
C GLY A 145 7.90 -8.24 11.66
N LYS A 146 8.35 -9.39 11.14
CA LYS A 146 9.74 -9.85 11.30
C LYS A 146 10.75 -8.83 10.74
N LYS A 147 10.45 -8.24 9.58
CA LYS A 147 11.30 -7.21 8.96
C LYS A 147 11.36 -5.93 9.79
N ILE A 148 10.21 -5.44 10.29
CA ILE A 148 10.16 -4.29 11.19
C ILE A 148 11.01 -4.53 12.44
N ALA A 149 10.85 -5.69 13.09
CA ALA A 149 11.61 -6.02 14.30
C ALA A 149 13.12 -6.11 14.03
N TYR A 150 13.52 -6.64 12.88
CA TYR A 150 14.93 -6.78 12.49
C TYR A 150 15.57 -5.43 12.14
N ASP A 151 14.86 -4.57 11.42
CA ASP A 151 15.37 -3.27 10.97
C ASP A 151 15.24 -2.16 12.03
N HIS A 152 14.53 -2.41 13.14
CA HIS A 152 14.24 -1.40 14.14
C HIS A 152 15.54 -0.79 14.70
N LYS A 153 15.71 0.52 14.52
CA LYS A 153 16.93 1.26 14.91
C LYS A 153 16.66 2.48 15.78
N LYS A 154 15.41 2.95 15.79
CA LYS A 154 14.99 4.19 16.43
C LYS A 154 13.49 4.15 16.69
N THR A 155 12.99 5.06 17.51
CA THR A 155 11.56 5.17 17.77
C THR A 155 10.77 5.35 16.46
N GLN A 156 9.77 4.49 16.26
CA GLN A 156 8.98 4.40 15.03
C GLN A 156 7.48 4.35 15.33
N ILE A 157 6.69 5.00 14.47
CA ILE A 157 5.23 4.89 14.49
C ILE A 157 4.77 4.19 13.21
N ILE A 158 4.01 3.11 13.35
CA ILE A 158 3.51 2.34 12.22
C ILE A 158 1.99 2.47 12.15
N PHE A 159 1.49 2.87 10.99
CA PHE A 159 0.06 2.89 10.66
C PHE A 159 -0.23 1.75 9.68
N SER A 160 -0.89 0.69 10.16
CA SER A 160 -1.34 -0.40 9.32
C SER A 160 -2.83 -0.29 9.02
N ASN A 161 -3.18 -0.24 7.74
CA ASN A 161 -4.56 -0.23 7.29
C ASN A 161 -5.09 -1.67 7.14
N THR A 162 -6.28 -1.95 7.70
CA THR A 162 -7.05 -3.20 7.56
C THR A 162 -6.48 -4.43 8.24
N PHE A 163 -5.16 -4.67 8.17
CA PHE A 163 -4.55 -5.88 8.72
C PHE A 163 -3.62 -5.55 9.90
N ALA A 164 -3.71 -6.35 10.96
CA ALA A 164 -2.83 -6.26 12.10
C ALA A 164 -1.47 -6.92 11.80
N ILE A 165 -0.41 -6.49 12.46
CA ILE A 165 0.89 -7.17 12.42
C ILE A 165 0.84 -8.26 13.50
N PRO A 166 0.94 -9.56 13.14
CA PRO A 166 0.90 -10.63 14.12
C PRO A 166 1.99 -10.48 15.18
N ASN A 167 1.63 -10.70 16.46
CA ASN A 167 2.54 -10.68 17.61
C ASN A 167 3.26 -9.34 17.88
N PHE A 168 2.77 -8.22 17.33
CA PHE A 168 3.27 -6.89 17.66
C PHE A 168 2.45 -6.23 18.77
N PRO A 169 3.07 -5.49 19.70
CA PRO A 169 2.37 -4.80 20.77
C PRO A 169 1.53 -3.64 20.20
N LEU A 170 0.21 -3.81 20.19
CA LEU A 170 -0.73 -2.84 19.65
C LEU A 170 -0.80 -1.59 20.55
N PHE A 171 -0.60 -0.41 19.97
CA PHE A 171 -0.72 0.86 20.71
C PHE A 171 -2.15 1.41 20.66
N GLU A 172 -2.77 1.40 19.49
CA GLU A 172 -4.14 1.92 19.29
C GLU A 172 -4.82 1.19 18.13
N GLU A 173 -6.11 0.89 18.30
CA GLU A 173 -6.98 0.38 17.23
C GLU A 173 -8.11 1.36 16.97
N ILE A 174 -8.25 1.81 15.73
CA ILE A 174 -9.35 2.70 15.31
C ILE A 174 -10.32 1.90 14.44
N LYS A 175 -11.54 1.71 14.95
CA LYS A 175 -12.62 1.03 14.22
C LYS A 175 -13.30 1.99 13.25
N THR A 176 -13.24 1.70 11.95
CA THR A 176 -13.71 2.60 10.89
C THR A 176 -15.12 2.28 10.36
N GLY A 177 -15.73 1.14 10.70
CA GLY A 177 -17.16 0.86 10.45
C GLY A 177 -17.47 -0.50 9.79
N LYS A 178 -18.78 -0.83 9.68
CA LYS A 178 -19.40 -2.18 9.50
C LYS A 178 -19.20 -2.89 8.14
N ASN A 179 -18.27 -2.50 7.27
CA ASN A 179 -18.14 -3.15 5.95
C ASN A 179 -17.31 -4.44 6.05
N PHE A 180 -17.77 -5.51 5.38
CA PHE A 180 -17.15 -6.84 5.44
C PHE A 180 -15.70 -6.89 4.91
N PHE A 181 -15.29 -5.89 4.13
CA PHE A 181 -14.02 -5.88 3.38
C PHE A 181 -12.93 -4.94 3.92
N PHE A 182 -13.28 -3.87 4.64
CA PHE A 182 -12.29 -2.89 5.11
C PHE A 182 -12.39 -2.77 6.62
N LYS A 183 -11.31 -3.18 7.27
CA LYS A 183 -11.19 -3.28 8.72
C LYS A 183 -10.31 -2.16 9.25
N ASN A 184 -10.34 -2.08 10.57
CA ASN A 184 -9.69 -1.15 11.48
C ASN A 184 -8.31 -0.67 11.06
N ILE A 185 -7.94 0.51 11.56
CA ILE A 185 -6.56 1.00 11.50
C ILE A 185 -5.85 0.54 12.77
N TYR A 186 -4.70 -0.08 12.62
CA TYR A 186 -3.85 -0.49 13.73
C TYR A 186 -2.63 0.41 13.79
N ILE A 187 -2.36 0.95 14.96
CA ILE A 187 -1.22 1.83 15.21
C ILE A 187 -0.30 1.15 16.20
N TYR A 188 1.00 1.14 15.87
CA TYR A 188 2.05 0.58 16.71
C TYR A 188 3.07 1.67 17.00
N LYS A 189 3.65 1.61 18.20
CA LYS A 189 4.79 2.42 18.60
C LYS A 189 5.90 1.49 19.04
N LEU A 190 7.06 1.65 18.43
CA LEU A 190 8.27 0.93 18.79
C LEU A 190 9.22 2.00 19.33
N ASP A 191 9.72 1.82 20.54
CA ASP A 191 10.67 2.75 21.17
C ASP A 191 12.12 2.37 20.85
#